data_AF-A0A0D7W2T8-F1
#
_entry.id   AF-A0A0D7W2T8-F1
#
_cell.length_a   1.000
_cell.length_b   1.000
_cell.length_c   1.000
_cell.angle_alpha   90.00
_cell.angle_beta   90.00
_cell.angle_gamma   90.00
#
_symmetry.space_group_name_H-M   'P 1'
#
loop_
_entity.id
_entity.type
_entity.pdbx_description
1 polymer ?
#
loop_
_entity_poly.entity_id
_entity_poly.type
_entity_poly.pdbx_seq_one_letter_code
_entity_poly.pdbx_strand_id
1 'polypeptide(L)'
;MPKNKFNLGEIVTFKSHPLLYDYYIRGDGKLVPPFLVISEIEFENKSKKVVEEVTGSKIAEKVKYKCVFFDDNRSQFKEVFVYQSMLESFKSICIARNNEVDKKETYESLISEASLYTVPNYEYSKIVYFKTKKFEIFKKRISVRQIKKKNKIIDKEIIQYVVNYATPDFVLTGIKKQIPENKFYSNGDKRKISSEILYKVKWFNSNQMKFSEQFLPSECFMKEQPFQTIIKHNHDSNEKESGK
;
A
#
# COMPACT_ATOMS: atom_id res chain seq x y z
N MET A 1 -28.19 -1.92 -2.56
CA MET A 1 -27.05 -1.38 -1.80
C MET A 1 -25.91 -1.09 -2.77
N PRO A 2 -25.17 0.03 -2.66
CA PRO A 2 -24.02 0.28 -3.53
C PRO A 2 -22.97 -0.83 -3.35
N LYS A 3 -22.48 -1.38 -4.45
CA LYS A 3 -21.46 -2.45 -4.47
C LYS A 3 -20.07 -1.83 -4.40
N ASN A 4 -19.27 -2.20 -3.41
CA ASN A 4 -17.85 -1.84 -3.35
C ASN A 4 -17.04 -2.69 -4.34
N LYS A 5 -16.06 -2.07 -4.99
CA LYS A 5 -15.11 -2.72 -5.93
C LYS A 5 -13.95 -3.39 -5.19
N PHE A 6 -13.50 -2.79 -4.08
CA PHE A 6 -12.29 -3.21 -3.38
C PHE A 6 -12.60 -3.68 -1.96
N ASN A 7 -11.76 -4.58 -1.43
CA ASN A 7 -11.92 -5.18 -0.11
C ASN A 7 -11.00 -4.54 0.95
N LEU A 8 -11.30 -4.80 2.23
CA LEU A 8 -10.41 -4.42 3.34
C LEU A 8 -9.03 -5.07 3.15
N GLY A 9 -7.97 -4.31 3.42
CA GLY A 9 -6.59 -4.76 3.27
C GLY A 9 -6.10 -4.89 1.83
N GLU A 10 -6.93 -4.57 0.84
CA GLU A 10 -6.50 -4.57 -0.57
C GLU A 10 -5.59 -3.37 -0.85
N ILE A 11 -4.55 -3.62 -1.67
CA ILE A 11 -3.63 -2.57 -2.12
C ILE A 11 -4.25 -1.85 -3.31
N VAL A 12 -4.30 -0.54 -3.24
CA VAL A 12 -4.83 0.33 -4.30
C VAL A 12 -3.90 1.50 -4.54
N THR A 13 -4.11 2.21 -5.63
CA THR A 13 -3.42 3.46 -5.93
C THR A 13 -4.37 4.43 -6.63
N PHE A 14 -3.98 5.69 -6.75
CA PHE A 14 -4.74 6.64 -7.56
C PHE A 14 -4.64 6.28 -9.04
N LYS A 15 -5.72 6.47 -9.79
CA LYS A 15 -5.72 6.25 -11.26
C LYS A 15 -4.69 7.09 -12.02
N SER A 16 -4.16 8.15 -11.41
CA SER A 16 -3.09 8.98 -11.96
C SER A 16 -1.69 8.40 -11.75
N HIS A 17 -1.57 7.26 -11.06
CA HIS A 17 -0.27 6.66 -10.79
C HIS A 17 0.40 6.23 -12.12
N PRO A 18 1.62 6.69 -12.41
CA PRO A 18 2.27 6.46 -13.72
C PRO A 18 2.50 4.98 -14.01
N LEU A 19 2.73 4.16 -12.97
CA LEU A 19 2.93 2.72 -13.14
C LEU A 19 1.67 1.93 -13.55
N LEU A 20 0.52 2.60 -13.70
CA LEU A 20 -0.64 2.00 -14.38
C LEU A 20 -0.49 2.00 -15.92
N TYR A 21 0.41 2.83 -16.43
CA TYR A 21 0.54 3.11 -17.87
C TYR A 21 1.95 2.88 -18.41
N ASP A 22 2.95 2.75 -17.54
CA ASP A 22 4.36 2.57 -17.91
C ASP A 22 5.10 1.73 -16.85
N TYR A 23 6.27 1.18 -17.18
CA TYR A 23 7.12 0.43 -16.24
C TYR A 23 7.99 1.35 -15.36
N TYR A 24 8.17 2.60 -15.78
CA TYR A 24 9.04 3.57 -15.14
C TYR A 24 8.31 4.90 -14.91
N ILE A 25 8.67 5.57 -13.82
CA ILE A 25 8.24 6.94 -13.54
C ILE A 25 9.04 7.88 -14.44
N ARG A 26 8.31 8.76 -15.14
CA ARG A 26 8.88 9.92 -15.85
C ARG A 26 8.65 11.17 -15.00
N GLY A 27 9.70 11.95 -14.75
CA GLY A 27 9.63 13.15 -13.91
C GLY A 27 9.98 12.92 -12.44
N ASP A 28 9.57 13.83 -11.55
CA ASP A 28 9.90 13.77 -10.11
C ASP A 28 9.06 12.71 -9.39
N GLY A 29 9.75 11.75 -8.76
CA GLY A 29 9.12 10.69 -7.97
C GLY A 29 8.37 11.20 -6.73
N LYS A 30 8.63 12.44 -6.27
CA LYS A 30 7.90 13.08 -5.15
C LYS A 30 6.45 13.42 -5.49
N LEU A 31 6.12 13.52 -6.78
CA LEU A 31 4.78 13.84 -7.27
C LEU A 31 3.99 12.57 -7.63
N VAL A 32 4.60 11.40 -7.45
CA VAL A 32 3.95 10.11 -7.71
C VAL A 32 3.12 9.73 -6.49
N PRO A 33 1.82 9.42 -6.65
CA PRO A 33 0.99 9.00 -5.52
C PRO A 33 1.56 7.74 -4.83
N PRO A 34 1.39 7.61 -3.51
CA PRO A 34 1.72 6.37 -2.81
C PRO A 34 0.74 5.25 -3.19
N PHE A 35 1.20 4.01 -3.04
CA PHE A 35 0.32 2.87 -2.86
C PHE A 35 -0.33 2.95 -1.50
N LEU A 36 -1.60 2.57 -1.46
CA LEU A 36 -2.46 2.67 -0.30
C LEU A 36 -2.97 1.29 0.09
N VAL A 37 -3.35 1.11 1.35
CA VAL A 37 -4.09 -0.05 1.82
C VAL A 37 -5.45 0.39 2.33
N ILE A 38 -6.52 -0.26 1.89
CA ILE A 38 -7.88 0.04 2.35
C ILE A 38 -8.03 -0.39 3.82
N SER A 39 -8.28 0.57 4.70
CA SER A 39 -8.51 0.33 6.13
C SER A 39 -9.99 0.29 6.50
N GLU A 40 -10.83 1.06 5.79
CA GLU A 40 -12.28 1.10 6.02
C GLU A 40 -13.03 1.36 4.70
N ILE A 41 -14.25 0.84 4.60
CA ILE A 41 -15.17 1.05 3.47
C ILE A 41 -16.41 1.73 4.02
N GLU A 42 -16.79 2.88 3.47
CA GLU A 42 -17.98 3.61 3.86
C GLU A 42 -18.97 3.72 2.70
N PHE A 43 -20.24 3.45 3.00
CA PHE A 43 -21.36 3.56 2.09
C PHE A 43 -22.17 4.80 2.47
N GLU A 44 -22.30 5.75 1.54
CA GLU A 44 -23.11 6.94 1.74
C GLU A 44 -24.61 6.64 1.53
N ASN A 45 -25.47 7.40 2.22
CA ASN A 45 -26.92 7.27 2.11
C ASN A 45 -27.39 7.60 0.68
N LYS A 46 -28.55 7.07 0.29
CA LYS A 46 -29.21 7.36 -0.98
C LYS A 46 -29.45 8.85 -1.20
N SER A 47 -29.63 9.63 -0.13
CA SER A 47 -29.84 11.08 -0.13
C SER A 47 -28.59 11.91 -0.38
N LYS A 48 -27.39 11.31 -0.40
CA LYS A 48 -26.15 12.04 -0.70
C LYS A 48 -26.21 12.64 -2.10
N LYS A 49 -26.00 13.95 -2.20
CA LYS A 49 -25.82 14.65 -3.49
C LYS A 49 -24.56 14.14 -4.18
N VAL A 50 -24.75 13.50 -5.34
CA VAL A 50 -23.68 12.93 -6.18
C VAL A 50 -23.47 13.69 -7.48
N VAL A 51 -24.41 14.57 -7.82
CA VAL A 51 -24.43 15.34 -9.05
C VAL A 51 -24.62 16.82 -8.70
N GLU A 52 -23.90 17.69 -9.39
CA GLU A 52 -24.13 19.13 -9.38
C GLU A 52 -25.37 19.47 -10.22
N GLU A 53 -26.32 20.21 -9.65
CA GLU A 53 -27.64 20.46 -10.26
C GLU A 53 -27.57 21.29 -11.55
N VAL A 54 -26.62 22.22 -11.65
CA VAL A 54 -26.50 23.12 -12.79
C VAL A 54 -25.89 22.41 -13.99
N THR A 55 -24.80 21.68 -13.79
CA THR A 55 -24.05 21.07 -14.89
C THR A 55 -24.47 19.62 -15.17
N GLY A 56 -25.19 18.99 -14.24
CA GLY A 56 -25.44 17.55 -14.29
C GLY A 56 -24.18 16.71 -14.04
N SER A 57 -23.05 17.33 -13.69
CA SER A 57 -21.77 16.63 -13.53
C SER A 57 -21.71 15.83 -12.23
N LYS A 58 -21.15 14.62 -12.31
CA LYS A 58 -20.92 13.78 -11.13
C LYS A 58 -19.78 14.35 -10.28
N ILE A 59 -20.06 14.72 -9.04
CA ILE A 59 -19.12 15.34 -8.09
C ILE A 59 -18.78 14.44 -6.89
N ALA A 60 -19.53 13.35 -6.69
CA ALA A 60 -19.29 12.41 -5.59
C ALA A 60 -19.80 11.00 -5.92
N GLU A 61 -19.48 10.06 -5.04
CA GLU A 61 -19.90 8.66 -5.13
C GLU A 61 -20.51 8.17 -3.82
N LYS A 62 -21.25 7.06 -3.92
CA LYS A 62 -21.88 6.42 -2.77
C LYS A 62 -20.98 5.42 -2.04
N VAL A 63 -19.79 5.16 -2.58
CA VAL A 63 -18.77 4.31 -1.95
C VAL A 63 -17.50 5.13 -1.84
N LYS A 64 -16.99 5.25 -0.61
CA LYS A 64 -15.70 5.86 -0.33
C LYS A 64 -14.88 4.92 0.53
N TYR A 65 -13.57 5.03 0.39
CA TYR A 65 -12.61 4.20 1.10
C TYR A 65 -11.76 5.08 1.99
N LYS A 66 -11.56 4.65 3.23
CA LYS A 66 -10.47 5.14 4.05
C LYS A 66 -9.26 4.30 3.71
N CYS A 67 -8.20 4.98 3.28
CA CYS A 67 -6.98 4.38 2.82
C CYS A 67 -5.82 4.84 3.71
N VAL A 68 -4.90 3.93 4.02
CA VAL A 68 -3.70 4.20 4.82
C VAL A 68 -2.47 4.06 3.95
N PHE A 69 -1.52 4.96 4.14
CA PHE A 69 -0.17 4.86 3.58
C PHE A 69 0.85 5.41 4.57
N PHE A 70 2.13 5.14 4.33
CA PHE A 70 3.21 5.67 5.15
C PHE A 70 3.84 6.88 4.47
N ASP A 71 4.02 7.97 5.21
CA ASP A 71 4.76 9.15 4.78
C ASP A 71 6.15 9.10 5.40
N ASP A 72 7.15 8.74 4.60
CA ASP A 72 8.55 8.62 4.97
C ASP A 72 9.16 9.97 5.39
N ASN A 73 8.74 11.08 4.76
CA ASN A 73 9.21 12.42 5.12
C ASN A 73 8.84 12.81 6.55
N ARG A 74 7.73 12.25 7.08
CA ARG A 74 7.29 12.45 8.46
C ARG A 74 7.47 11.21 9.33
N SER A 75 7.88 10.09 8.74
CA SER A 75 7.98 8.77 9.36
C SER A 75 6.71 8.40 10.14
N GLN A 76 5.54 8.58 9.53
CA GLN A 76 4.23 8.32 10.14
C GLN A 76 3.22 7.76 9.13
N PHE A 77 2.21 7.04 9.61
CA PHE A 77 1.08 6.69 8.76
C PHE A 77 0.13 7.87 8.58
N LYS A 78 -0.40 7.99 7.37
CA LYS A 78 -1.43 8.96 6.99
C LYS A 78 -2.66 8.24 6.48
N GLU A 79 -3.80 8.87 6.69
CA GLU A 79 -5.10 8.37 6.25
C GLU A 79 -5.70 9.35 5.24
N VAL A 80 -6.38 8.83 4.23
CA VAL A 80 -7.07 9.63 3.22
C VAL A 80 -8.40 8.98 2.83
N PHE A 81 -9.43 9.79 2.65
CA PHE A 81 -10.72 9.34 2.11
C PHE A 81 -10.76 9.56 0.62
N VAL A 82 -11.10 8.51 -0.13
CA VAL A 82 -11.06 8.53 -1.60
C VAL A 82 -12.30 7.82 -2.16
N TYR A 83 -12.89 8.36 -3.22
CA TYR A 83 -14.02 7.72 -3.90
C TYR A 83 -13.57 6.55 -4.79
N GLN A 84 -14.48 5.60 -5.03
CA GLN A 84 -14.18 4.37 -5.77
C GLN A 84 -13.58 4.61 -7.16
N SER A 85 -14.10 5.56 -7.93
CA SER A 85 -13.59 5.85 -9.30
C SER A 85 -12.24 6.55 -9.36
N MET A 86 -11.70 7.00 -8.22
CA MET A 86 -10.37 7.60 -8.17
C MET A 86 -9.27 6.55 -7.99
N LEU A 87 -9.64 5.31 -7.64
CA LEU A 87 -8.73 4.23 -7.28
C LEU A 87 -8.64 3.16 -8.37
N GLU A 88 -7.46 2.59 -8.52
CA GLU A 88 -7.23 1.34 -9.25
C GLU A 88 -6.53 0.29 -8.39
N SER A 89 -6.75 -0.98 -8.76
CA SER A 89 -6.13 -2.13 -8.07
C SER A 89 -4.64 -2.20 -8.39
N PHE A 90 -3.84 -2.63 -7.42
CA PHE A 90 -2.43 -2.95 -7.65
C PHE A 90 -2.22 -4.02 -8.74
N LYS A 91 -3.24 -4.83 -9.04
CA LYS A 91 -3.17 -5.86 -10.07
C LYS A 91 -2.97 -5.32 -11.49
N SER A 92 -3.28 -4.04 -11.71
CA SER A 92 -3.18 -3.40 -13.02
C SER A 92 -1.85 -2.68 -13.26
N ILE A 93 -0.90 -2.75 -12.32
CA ILE A 93 0.35 -1.98 -12.42
C ILE A 93 1.46 -2.75 -13.16
N CYS A 94 2.38 -1.98 -13.74
CA CYS A 94 3.59 -2.46 -14.37
C CYS A 94 4.79 -2.10 -13.49
N ILE A 95 5.44 -3.08 -12.85
CA ILE A 95 6.68 -2.88 -12.10
C ILE A 95 7.74 -3.87 -12.59
N ALA A 96 8.91 -3.35 -12.98
CA ALA A 96 10.06 -4.15 -13.40
C ALA A 96 11.08 -4.33 -12.24
N ARG A 97 11.28 -5.56 -11.72
CA ARG A 97 12.36 -5.81 -10.73
C ARG A 97 13.76 -5.62 -11.33
N ASN A 98 13.96 -5.99 -12.59
CA ASN A 98 15.27 -5.91 -13.25
C ASN A 98 15.33 -4.76 -14.28
N ASN A 99 16.54 -4.44 -14.75
CA ASN A 99 16.74 -3.49 -15.85
C ASN A 99 16.54 -4.13 -17.24
N GLU A 100 16.25 -5.43 -17.27
CA GLU A 100 15.94 -6.16 -18.50
C GLU A 100 14.42 -6.22 -18.67
N VAL A 101 13.92 -5.56 -19.71
CA VAL A 101 12.50 -5.56 -20.11
C VAL A 101 12.11 -6.88 -20.80
N ASP A 102 13.10 -7.74 -21.14
CA ASP A 102 12.94 -8.77 -22.17
C ASP A 102 12.91 -10.24 -21.72
N LYS A 103 12.97 -10.57 -20.41
CA LYS A 103 12.87 -11.98 -19.98
C LYS A 103 11.50 -12.28 -19.37
N LYS A 104 10.54 -12.57 -20.26
CA LYS A 104 9.15 -12.99 -19.93
C LYS A 104 9.05 -14.32 -19.17
N GLU A 105 10.12 -15.11 -19.03
CA GLU A 105 10.00 -16.53 -18.68
C GLU A 105 10.33 -16.91 -17.23
N THR A 106 10.93 -16.04 -16.41
CA THR A 106 11.24 -16.35 -14.99
C THR A 106 10.76 -15.30 -14.00
N TYR A 107 9.86 -14.41 -14.43
CA TYR A 107 9.39 -13.32 -13.58
C TYR A 107 8.11 -13.72 -12.83
N GLU A 108 8.24 -14.10 -11.56
CA GLU A 108 7.10 -13.98 -10.65
C GLU A 108 6.73 -12.50 -10.54
N SER A 109 5.60 -12.14 -11.15
CA SER A 109 5.07 -10.79 -11.05
C SER A 109 4.91 -10.41 -9.58
N LEU A 110 5.35 -9.20 -9.19
CA LEU A 110 5.05 -8.62 -7.87
C LEU A 110 3.56 -8.72 -7.53
N ILE A 111 2.70 -8.72 -8.56
CA ILE A 111 1.27 -8.90 -8.43
C ILE A 111 0.91 -10.31 -7.94
N SER A 112 1.55 -11.35 -8.50
CA SER A 112 1.32 -12.74 -8.11
C SER A 112 1.72 -12.97 -6.66
N GLU A 113 2.89 -12.48 -6.27
CA GLU A 113 3.37 -12.58 -4.89
C GLU A 113 2.45 -11.82 -3.91
N ALA A 114 2.09 -10.58 -4.23
CA ALA A 114 1.24 -9.79 -3.35
C ALA A 114 -0.19 -10.31 -3.24
N SER A 115 -0.65 -11.07 -4.23
CA SER A 115 -1.94 -11.78 -4.15
C SER A 115 -1.92 -12.95 -3.16
N LEU A 116 -0.73 -13.40 -2.75
CA LEU A 116 -0.52 -14.46 -1.76
C LEU A 116 -0.24 -13.93 -0.35
N TYR A 117 -0.15 -12.60 -0.16
CA TYR A 117 0.10 -12.02 1.16
C TYR A 117 -0.99 -12.43 2.16
N THR A 118 -0.58 -12.93 3.32
CA THR A 118 -1.49 -13.34 4.37
C THR A 118 -1.40 -12.40 5.57
N VAL A 119 -2.55 -12.19 6.21
CA VAL A 119 -2.63 -11.38 7.42
C VAL A 119 -1.87 -12.11 8.54
N PRO A 120 -0.93 -11.45 9.24
CA PRO A 120 -0.19 -12.09 10.32
C PRO A 120 -1.11 -12.35 11.52
N ASN A 121 -0.94 -13.51 12.16
CA ASN A 121 -1.48 -13.74 13.49
C ASN A 121 -0.71 -12.86 14.50
N TYR A 122 -1.43 -12.34 15.50
CA TYR A 122 -0.80 -11.55 16.54
C TYR A 122 0.12 -12.41 17.40
N GLU A 123 1.35 -11.95 17.56
CA GLU A 123 2.34 -12.51 18.46
C GLU A 123 3.22 -11.35 18.92
N TYR A 124 3.35 -11.19 20.23
CA TYR A 124 4.12 -10.08 20.78
C TYR A 124 5.58 -10.16 20.33
N SER A 125 6.16 -9.01 19.97
CA SER A 125 7.52 -8.89 19.46
C SER A 125 7.77 -9.50 18.06
N LYS A 126 6.74 -10.00 17.38
CA LYS A 126 6.88 -10.49 16.00
C LYS A 126 7.10 -9.32 15.02
N ILE A 127 7.95 -9.54 14.02
CA ILE A 127 8.17 -8.58 12.95
C ILE A 127 7.08 -8.74 11.89
N VAL A 128 6.46 -7.63 11.49
CA VAL A 128 5.46 -7.57 10.42
C VAL A 128 5.80 -6.46 9.43
N TYR A 129 5.23 -6.57 8.24
CA TYR A 129 5.53 -5.66 7.14
C TYR A 129 4.25 -5.00 6.65
N PHE A 130 4.31 -3.70 6.33
CA PHE A 130 3.19 -3.04 5.70
C PHE A 130 3.07 -3.52 4.25
N LYS A 131 1.85 -3.84 3.79
CA LYS A 131 1.62 -4.51 2.50
C LYS A 131 2.22 -3.80 1.28
N THR A 132 2.34 -2.47 1.33
CA THR A 132 2.88 -1.69 0.19
C THR A 132 4.40 -1.63 0.16
N LYS A 133 5.11 -2.12 1.19
CA LYS A 133 6.56 -1.98 1.33
C LYS A 133 7.33 -2.38 0.07
N LYS A 134 7.01 -3.56 -0.48
CA LYS A 134 7.68 -4.10 -1.66
C LYS A 134 7.40 -3.24 -2.90
N PHE A 135 6.15 -2.81 -3.08
CA PHE A 135 5.73 -1.97 -4.20
C PHE A 135 6.44 -0.61 -4.19
N GLU A 136 6.55 0.03 -3.03
CA GLU A 136 7.24 1.32 -2.90
C GLU A 136 8.74 1.19 -3.19
N ILE A 137 9.40 0.18 -2.64
CA ILE A 137 10.85 -0.02 -2.84
C ILE A 137 11.20 -0.32 -4.31
N PHE A 138 10.34 -1.03 -5.05
CA PHE A 138 10.59 -1.34 -6.45
C PHE A 138 10.14 -0.25 -7.45
N LYS A 139 9.60 0.88 -6.99
CA LYS A 139 9.35 2.01 -7.89
C LYS A 139 10.66 2.48 -8.50
N LYS A 140 10.70 2.60 -9.82
CA LYS A 140 11.87 3.08 -10.57
C LYS A 140 11.50 4.32 -11.37
N ARG A 141 12.42 5.29 -11.41
CA ARG A 141 12.39 6.44 -12.29
C ARG A 141 13.43 6.25 -13.38
N ILE A 142 13.07 6.68 -14.59
CA ILE A 142 14.01 6.82 -15.69
C ILE A 142 14.28 8.31 -15.98
N SER A 143 15.53 8.63 -16.29
CA SER A 143 15.93 9.95 -16.77
C SER A 143 16.98 9.81 -17.87
N VAL A 144 16.98 10.74 -18.82
CA VAL A 144 17.95 10.78 -19.90
C VAL A 144 18.96 11.87 -19.60
N ARG A 145 20.25 11.52 -19.59
CA ARG A 145 21.35 12.48 -19.43
C ARG A 145 22.19 12.51 -20.70
N GLN A 146 22.37 13.70 -21.26
CA GLN A 146 23.29 13.93 -22.36
C GLN A 146 24.74 13.92 -21.87
N ILE A 147 25.56 13.08 -22.48
CA ILE A 147 26.99 12.96 -22.20
C ILE A 147 27.77 13.25 -23.49
N LYS A 148 28.75 14.15 -23.42
CA LYS A 148 29.65 14.43 -24.55
C LYS A 148 30.80 13.43 -24.53
N LYS A 149 30.90 12.56 -25.54
CA LYS A 149 32.02 11.61 -25.70
C LYS A 149 32.59 11.74 -27.11
N LYS A 150 33.89 12.06 -27.23
CA LYS A 150 34.60 12.21 -28.52
C LYS A 150 33.84 13.08 -29.55
N ASN A 151 33.43 14.29 -29.17
CA ASN A 151 32.65 15.25 -29.98
C ASN A 151 31.24 14.81 -30.43
N LYS A 152 30.71 13.68 -29.93
CA LYS A 152 29.29 13.30 -30.11
C LYS A 152 28.52 13.46 -28.79
N ILE A 153 27.28 13.96 -28.89
CA ILE A 153 26.31 13.95 -27.79
C ILE A 153 25.65 12.58 -27.81
N ILE A 154 25.71 11.87 -26.69
CA ILE A 154 25.08 10.56 -26.50
C ILE A 154 24.08 10.70 -25.36
N ASP A 155 22.85 10.28 -25.61
CA ASP A 155 21.83 10.13 -24.57
C ASP A 155 22.10 8.86 -23.78
N LYS A 156 22.28 9.00 -22.47
CA LYS A 156 22.42 7.87 -21.55
C LYS A 156 21.19 7.81 -20.65
N GLU A 157 20.50 6.69 -20.70
CA GLU A 157 19.42 6.39 -19.74
C GLU A 157 19.99 6.03 -18.37
N ILE A 158 19.38 6.60 -17.34
CA ILE A 158 19.71 6.37 -15.95
C ILE A 158 18.42 5.93 -15.25
N ILE A 159 18.44 4.71 -14.74
CA ILE A 159 17.35 4.11 -13.95
C ILE A 159 17.73 4.19 -12.48
N GLN A 160 16.85 4.73 -11.65
CA GLN A 160 17.04 4.89 -10.21
C GLN A 160 15.80 4.46 -9.44
N TYR A 161 15.97 3.89 -8.25
CA TYR A 161 14.86 3.60 -7.36
C TYR A 161 14.31 4.89 -6.73
N VAL A 162 12.98 4.97 -6.65
CA VAL A 162 12.23 6.03 -5.98
C VAL A 162 11.73 5.44 -4.67
N VAL A 163 12.48 5.64 -3.59
CA VAL A 163 12.20 5.00 -2.29
C VAL A 163 11.30 5.87 -1.40
N ASN A 164 10.49 6.73 -2.02
CA ASN A 164 9.50 7.54 -1.29
C ASN A 164 8.41 6.62 -0.73
N TYR A 165 7.82 6.96 0.41
CA TYR A 165 6.75 6.22 1.08
C TYR A 165 7.10 4.78 1.51
N ALA A 166 8.36 4.35 1.35
CA ALA A 166 8.81 3.06 1.81
C ALA A 166 8.75 2.97 3.35
N THR A 167 8.26 1.85 3.85
CA THR A 167 8.09 1.63 5.30
C THR A 167 9.31 0.94 5.92
N PRO A 168 9.59 1.22 7.21
CA PRO A 168 10.49 0.37 7.98
C PRO A 168 9.87 -1.02 8.20
N ASP A 169 10.62 -1.90 8.85
CA ASP A 169 10.02 -3.08 9.48
C ASP A 169 9.35 -2.69 10.79
N PHE A 170 8.27 -3.37 11.13
CA PHE A 170 7.49 -3.07 12.33
C PHE A 170 7.54 -4.23 13.31
N VAL A 171 7.53 -3.90 14.60
CA VAL A 171 7.38 -4.88 15.67
C VAL A 171 5.97 -4.79 16.23
N LEU A 172 5.27 -5.92 16.35
CA LEU A 172 3.98 -5.99 17.03
C LEU A 172 4.15 -5.79 18.54
N THR A 173 3.52 -4.74 19.10
CA THR A 173 3.60 -4.42 20.53
C THR A 173 2.26 -4.48 21.25
N GLY A 174 1.15 -4.66 20.54
CA GLY A 174 -0.18 -4.71 21.14
C GLY A 174 -1.27 -5.11 20.16
N ILE A 175 -2.41 -5.53 20.69
CA ILE A 175 -3.62 -5.88 19.95
C ILE A 175 -4.82 -5.24 20.62
N LYS A 176 -5.76 -4.73 19.83
CA LYS A 176 -7.02 -4.18 20.31
C LYS A 176 -8.15 -4.68 19.42
N LYS A 177 -9.23 -5.19 20.03
CA LYS A 177 -10.47 -5.43 19.31
C LYS A 177 -11.15 -4.09 19.03
N GLN A 178 -11.42 -3.80 17.77
CA GLN A 178 -12.22 -2.65 17.39
C GLN A 178 -13.69 -3.06 17.47
N ILE A 179 -14.49 -2.29 18.20
CA ILE A 179 -15.94 -2.37 18.16
C ILE A 179 -16.37 -1.28 17.19
N PRO A 180 -16.75 -1.61 15.94
CA PRO A 180 -17.07 -0.57 14.98
C PRO A 180 -18.40 0.05 15.33
N GLU A 181 -18.36 1.33 15.70
CA GLU A 181 -19.55 2.13 15.91
C GLU A 181 -20.20 2.46 14.55
N ASN A 182 -21.53 2.67 14.55
CA ASN A 182 -22.27 3.12 13.36
C ASN A 182 -22.12 2.21 12.12
N LYS A 183 -22.06 0.87 12.32
CA LYS A 183 -22.01 -0.10 11.21
C LYS A 183 -23.22 -0.01 10.27
N PHE A 184 -24.37 0.44 10.78
CA PHE A 184 -25.63 0.47 10.06
C PHE A 184 -26.29 1.85 10.15
N TYR A 185 -27.05 2.20 9.13
CA TYR A 185 -28.01 3.29 9.16
C TYR A 185 -29.27 2.88 9.94
N SER A 186 -30.10 3.85 10.33
CA SER A 186 -31.36 3.60 11.04
C SER A 186 -32.34 2.69 10.28
N ASN A 187 -32.17 2.59 8.95
CA ASN A 187 -32.96 1.70 8.08
C ASN A 187 -32.37 0.26 7.97
N GLY A 188 -31.29 -0.05 8.70
CA GLY A 188 -30.62 -1.35 8.66
C GLY A 188 -29.59 -1.53 7.54
N ASP A 189 -29.41 -0.57 6.62
CA ASP A 189 -28.38 -0.64 5.59
C ASP A 189 -26.98 -0.50 6.22
N LYS A 190 -26.03 -1.37 5.86
CA LYS A 190 -24.60 -1.20 6.19
C LYS A 190 -24.11 0.17 5.74
N ARG A 191 -23.55 0.88 6.69
CA ARG A 191 -22.91 2.20 6.55
C ARG A 191 -21.40 2.06 6.46
N LYS A 192 -20.81 1.10 7.16
CA LYS A 192 -19.36 0.96 7.30
C LYS A 192 -18.91 -0.49 7.40
N ILE A 193 -17.80 -0.81 6.74
CA ILE A 193 -17.02 -2.04 6.91
C ILE A 193 -15.64 -1.60 7.42
N SER A 194 -15.21 -2.14 8.55
CA SER A 194 -13.90 -1.88 9.13
C SER A 194 -13.34 -3.17 9.70
N SER A 195 -12.05 -3.18 9.98
CA SER A 195 -11.43 -4.29 10.69
C SER A 195 -12.02 -4.48 12.09
N GLU A 196 -12.00 -5.71 12.56
CA GLU A 196 -12.34 -6.07 13.94
C GLU A 196 -11.10 -6.07 14.85
N ILE A 197 -9.90 -6.13 14.27
CA ILE A 197 -8.64 -6.29 14.98
C ILE A 197 -7.66 -5.21 14.54
N LEU A 198 -7.20 -4.43 15.51
CA LEU A 198 -6.14 -3.46 15.33
C LEU A 198 -4.85 -3.98 15.96
N TYR A 199 -3.76 -3.92 15.21
CA TYR A 199 -2.42 -4.18 15.70
C TYR A 199 -1.72 -2.87 16.03
N LYS A 200 -1.14 -2.82 17.23
CA LYS A 200 -0.18 -1.79 17.62
C LYS A 200 1.18 -2.19 17.08
N VAL A 201 1.71 -1.37 16.19
CA VAL A 201 3.05 -1.54 15.64
C VAL A 201 3.99 -0.47 16.18
N LYS A 202 5.25 -0.83 16.36
CA LYS A 202 6.34 0.05 16.80
C LYS A 202 7.46 0.07 15.77
N TRP A 203 8.01 1.25 15.51
CA TRP A 203 9.18 1.45 14.65
C TRP A 203 10.02 2.62 15.14
N PHE A 204 11.28 2.70 14.68
CA PHE A 204 12.13 3.84 14.96
C PHE A 204 11.82 4.99 14.00
N ASN A 205 11.48 6.16 14.54
CA ASN A 205 11.25 7.38 13.78
C ASN A 205 12.53 8.21 13.78
N SER A 206 13.26 8.18 12.66
CA SER A 206 14.52 8.89 12.49
C SER A 206 14.38 10.42 12.56
N ASN A 207 13.22 10.96 12.16
CA ASN A 207 12.99 12.41 12.16
C ASN A 207 12.84 12.96 13.58
N GLN A 208 12.28 12.15 14.49
CA GLN A 208 12.06 12.53 15.89
C GLN A 208 13.08 11.91 16.85
N MET A 209 14.01 11.09 16.34
CA MET A 209 14.99 10.33 17.13
C MET A 209 14.36 9.52 18.30
N LYS A 210 13.16 8.98 18.08
CA LYS A 210 12.43 8.18 19.08
C LYS A 210 11.62 7.07 18.42
N PHE A 211 11.13 6.14 19.22
CA PHE A 211 10.18 5.15 18.71
C PHE A 211 8.78 5.77 18.54
N SER A 212 8.14 5.45 17.43
CA SER A 212 6.73 5.74 17.17
C SER A 212 5.92 4.45 17.29
N GLU A 213 4.66 4.61 17.70
CA GLU A 213 3.71 3.50 17.76
C GLU A 213 2.35 3.95 17.21
N GLN A 214 1.64 3.03 16.55
CA GLN A 214 0.30 3.31 16.03
C GLN A 214 -0.53 2.03 15.94
N PHE A 215 -1.83 2.15 16.20
CA PHE A 215 -2.81 1.10 15.91
C PHE A 215 -3.28 1.20 14.46
N LEU A 216 -3.20 0.09 13.73
CA LEU A 216 -3.72 -0.04 12.37
C LEU A 216 -4.47 -1.37 12.22
N PRO A 217 -5.41 -1.48 11.27
CA PRO A 217 -6.04 -2.75 10.92
C PRO A 217 -5.02 -3.85 10.68
N SER A 218 -5.28 -5.05 11.20
CA SER A 218 -4.43 -6.22 10.97
C SER A 218 -4.18 -6.47 9.48
N GLU A 219 -5.20 -6.19 8.65
CA GLU A 219 -5.23 -6.36 7.21
C GLU A 219 -4.31 -5.40 6.47
N CYS A 220 -3.77 -4.37 7.14
CA CYS A 220 -2.73 -3.50 6.60
C CYS A 220 -1.35 -4.18 6.50
N PHE A 221 -1.17 -5.30 7.20
CA PHE A 221 0.11 -5.98 7.33
C PHE A 221 0.14 -7.33 6.61
N MET A 222 1.35 -7.81 6.37
CA MET A 222 1.65 -9.14 5.85
C MET A 222 2.70 -9.82 6.72
N LYS A 223 2.64 -11.16 6.81
CA LYS A 223 3.64 -11.96 7.53
C LYS A 223 4.85 -12.28 6.66
N GLU A 224 4.67 -12.29 5.34
CA GLU A 224 5.68 -12.69 4.38
C GLU A 224 6.81 -11.66 4.35
N GLN A 225 8.03 -12.15 4.54
CA GLN A 225 9.22 -11.30 4.50
C GLN A 225 9.43 -10.75 3.08
N PRO A 226 9.44 -9.42 2.88
CA PRO A 226 9.39 -8.83 1.54
C PRO A 226 10.66 -9.06 0.72
N PHE A 227 11.80 -9.28 1.38
CA PHE A 227 13.12 -9.45 0.77
C PHE A 227 13.86 -10.60 1.42
N GLN A 228 14.70 -11.30 0.66
CA GLN A 228 15.57 -12.33 1.20
C GLN A 228 16.60 -11.72 2.16
N THR A 229 16.78 -12.36 3.33
CA THR A 229 17.79 -11.97 4.32
C THR A 229 18.64 -13.18 4.70
N ILE A 230 19.81 -12.92 5.27
CA ILE A 230 20.71 -13.97 5.79
C ILE A 230 20.03 -14.72 6.95
N ILE A 231 19.30 -13.99 7.80
CA ILE A 231 18.57 -14.52 8.96
C ILE A 231 17.10 -14.16 8.80
N LYS A 232 16.22 -15.16 8.85
CA LYS A 232 14.77 -14.94 8.83
C LYS A 232 14.36 -14.08 10.03
N HIS A 233 13.51 -13.07 9.80
CA HIS A 233 13.07 -12.16 10.86
C HIS A 233 12.23 -12.85 11.93
N ASN A 234 11.38 -13.80 11.52
CA ASN A 234 10.55 -14.60 12.41
C ASN A 234 10.96 -16.06 12.25
N HIS A 235 11.21 -16.75 13.36
CA HIS A 235 11.37 -18.19 13.38
C HIS A 235 9.99 -18.85 13.50
N ASP A 236 9.74 -19.90 12.73
CA ASP A 236 8.54 -20.71 12.91
C ASP A 236 8.70 -21.51 14.21
N SER A 237 7.92 -21.18 15.22
CA SER A 237 7.94 -21.81 16.54
C SER A 237 7.56 -23.30 16.53
N ASN A 238 7.14 -23.84 15.37
CA ASN A 238 6.69 -25.23 15.20
C ASN A 238 7.81 -26.25 14.95
N GLU A 239 9.08 -25.85 14.81
CA GLU A 239 10.20 -26.81 14.60
C GLU A 239 10.75 -27.42 15.91
N LYS A 240 10.19 -27.08 17.08
CA LYS A 240 10.74 -27.51 18.38
C LYS A 240 10.05 -28.70 19.06
N GLU A 241 9.03 -29.32 18.46
CA GLU A 241 8.32 -30.46 19.08
C GLU A 241 8.61 -31.85 18.47
N SER A 242 9.44 -31.97 17.44
CA SER A 242 9.80 -33.27 16.83
C SER A 242 11.12 -33.88 17.36
N GLY A 243 11.65 -33.35 18.46
CA GLY A 243 12.91 -33.82 19.06
C GLY A 243 12.80 -34.06 20.56
N LYS A 244 11.97 -35.02 20.96
CA LYS A 244 12.07 -35.72 22.24
C LYS A 244 11.75 -37.19 22.08
#